data_AF-A0A498CPQ4-F1
#
_entry.id   AF-A0A498CPQ4-F1
#
_cell.length_a   1.000
_cell.length_b   1.000
_cell.length_c   1.000
_cell.angle_alpha   90.00
_cell.angle_beta   90.00
_cell.angle_gamma   90.00
#
_symmetry.space_group_name_H-M   'P 1'
#
loop_
_entity.id
_entity.type
_entity.pdbx_description
1 polymer ?
#
loop_
_entity_poly.entity_id
_entity_poly.type
_entity_poly.pdbx_seq_one_letter_code
_entity_poly.pdbx_strand_id
1 'polypeptide(L)'
;MRRRLRFDIWLSLLLALPIMLGIVWLFNHAVFPALYESYAASNAGEAGTVGAPAAGDTFRASTLDEMLEHGTFTFGGDLYVVLNNGGPFYKSRRWEALELEDGSRIAARINHDAIRDDGEPGLYSHDILLPVGTIVHGELPAELVEGFAPYGGLTRTDLMVDMEGGHAVYGYDTLNGYIVVPMQLVLLVGFALLFHRIGVKMGLFPPILPRRAREKTEAAE
;
A
#
# COMPACT_ATOMS: atom_id res chain seq x y z
N MET A 1 26.08 -11.87 26.99
CA MET A 1 25.59 -10.78 27.86
C MET A 1 24.10 -10.56 27.59
N ARG A 2 23.19 -11.27 28.29
CA ARG A 2 21.74 -11.14 28.07
C ARG A 2 21.22 -9.89 28.77
N ARG A 3 21.06 -8.78 28.04
CA ARG A 3 20.28 -7.62 28.53
C ARG A 3 18.80 -8.03 28.53
N ARG A 4 18.27 -8.39 29.69
CA ARG A 4 16.82 -8.59 29.85
C ARG A 4 16.17 -7.22 30.03
N LEU A 5 15.10 -6.96 29.28
CA LEU A 5 14.24 -5.79 29.51
C LEU A 5 13.73 -5.85 30.96
N ARG A 6 13.66 -4.70 31.64
CA ARG A 6 13.18 -4.63 33.02
C ARG A 6 11.70 -5.02 33.10
N PHE A 7 11.30 -5.67 34.19
CA PHE A 7 9.93 -6.18 34.39
C PHE A 7 8.85 -5.08 34.27
N ASP A 8 9.13 -3.89 34.79
CA ASP A 8 8.23 -2.73 34.70
C ASP A 8 7.98 -2.27 33.26
N ILE A 9 8.99 -2.39 32.39
CA ILE A 9 8.87 -2.05 30.97
C ILE A 9 8.02 -3.11 30.26
N TRP A 10 8.27 -4.40 30.55
CA TRP A 10 7.46 -5.50 30.01
C TRP A 10 5.99 -5.37 30.38
N LEU A 11 5.69 -5.11 31.66
CA LEU A 11 4.32 -4.96 32.12
C LEU A 11 3.63 -3.75 31.48
N SER A 12 4.34 -2.65 31.31
CA SER A 12 3.80 -1.45 30.66
C SER A 12 3.50 -1.67 29.18
N LEU A 13 4.37 -2.40 28.47
CA LEU A 13 4.13 -2.81 27.07
C LEU A 13 2.95 -3.77 26.97
N LEU A 14 2.85 -4.74 27.88
CA LEU A 14 1.75 -5.71 27.92
C LEU A 14 0.40 -5.03 28.12
N LEU A 15 0.32 -4.00 28.97
CA LEU A 15 -0.89 -3.21 29.19
C LEU A 15 -1.23 -2.28 28.02
N ALA A 16 -0.21 -1.76 27.33
CA ALA A 16 -0.38 -0.91 26.15
C ALA A 16 -0.90 -1.67 24.92
N LEU A 17 -0.53 -2.95 24.79
CA LEU A 17 -0.89 -3.78 23.66
C LEU A 17 -2.40 -3.85 23.37
N PRO A 18 -3.30 -4.24 24.31
CA PRO A 18 -4.73 -4.32 24.03
C PRO A 18 -5.36 -2.96 23.72
N ILE A 19 -4.86 -1.86 24.31
CA ILE A 19 -5.34 -0.51 24.00
C ILE A 19 -4.99 -0.12 22.58
N MET A 20 -3.72 -0.33 22.19
CA MET A 20 -3.27 -0.08 20.83
C MET A 20 -4.08 -0.90 19.83
N LEU A 21 -4.29 -2.20 20.07
CA LEU A 21 -5.08 -3.07 19.20
C LEU A 21 -6.54 -2.58 19.08
N GLY A 22 -7.15 -2.19 20.20
CA GLY A 22 -8.53 -1.67 20.21
C GLY A 22 -8.69 -0.37 19.42
N ILE A 23 -7.75 0.58 19.58
CA ILE A 23 -7.77 1.85 18.84
C ILE A 23 -7.54 1.61 17.33
N VAL A 24 -6.59 0.76 16.97
CA VAL A 24 -6.31 0.42 15.56
C VAL A 24 -7.51 -0.27 14.92
N TRP A 25 -8.13 -1.22 15.64
CA TRP A 25 -9.35 -1.88 15.16
C TRP A 25 -10.46 -0.87 14.89
N LEU A 26 -10.70 0.06 15.83
CA LEU A 26 -11.71 1.10 15.67
C LEU A 26 -11.38 2.03 14.48
N PHE A 27 -10.13 2.44 14.34
CA PHE A 27 -9.69 3.26 13.22
C PHE A 27 -9.96 2.57 11.89
N ASN A 28 -9.58 1.30 11.75
CA ASN A 28 -9.74 0.54 10.51
C ASN A 28 -11.21 0.30 10.11
N HIS A 29 -12.13 0.21 11.07
CA HIS A 29 -13.54 -0.08 10.78
C HIS A 29 -14.42 1.17 10.73
N ALA A 30 -14.09 2.23 11.49
CA ALA A 30 -14.95 3.41 11.63
C ALA A 30 -14.40 4.66 10.94
N VAL A 31 -13.09 4.76 10.71
CA VAL A 31 -12.44 5.99 10.23
C VAL A 31 -11.78 5.80 8.89
N PHE A 32 -10.97 4.76 8.74
CA PHE A 32 -10.18 4.52 7.54
C PHE A 32 -11.02 4.35 6.27
N PRO A 33 -12.19 3.68 6.26
CA PRO A 33 -13.00 3.57 5.05
C PRO A 33 -13.41 4.93 4.48
N ALA A 34 -13.88 5.84 5.33
CA ALA A 34 -14.26 7.19 4.92
C ALA A 34 -13.06 8.05 4.51
N LEU A 35 -11.91 7.90 5.21
CA LEU A 35 -10.66 8.55 4.83
C LEU A 35 -10.18 8.09 3.46
N TYR A 36 -10.28 6.79 3.20
CA TYR A 36 -9.93 6.18 1.93
C TYR A 36 -10.84 6.65 0.81
N GLU A 37 -12.15 6.66 1.02
CA GLU A 37 -13.11 7.15 0.03
C GLU A 37 -12.81 8.60 -0.36
N SER A 38 -12.52 9.47 0.62
CA SER A 38 -12.09 10.84 0.33
C SER A 38 -10.77 10.90 -0.42
N TYR A 39 -9.79 10.06 -0.07
CA TYR A 39 -8.51 9.97 -0.77
C TYR A 39 -8.72 9.52 -2.22
N ALA A 40 -9.45 8.43 -2.43
CA ALA A 40 -9.77 7.89 -3.74
C ALA A 40 -10.54 8.92 -4.59
N ALA A 41 -11.57 9.56 -4.05
CA ALA A 41 -12.33 10.58 -4.76
C ALA A 41 -11.49 11.79 -5.16
N SER A 42 -10.60 12.27 -4.29
CA SER A 42 -9.70 13.39 -4.61
C SER A 42 -8.62 13.04 -5.64
N ASN A 43 -8.34 11.74 -5.81
CA ASN A 43 -7.37 11.23 -6.77
C ASN A 43 -8.03 10.47 -7.93
N ALA A 44 -9.36 10.47 -8.05
CA ALA A 44 -10.05 9.76 -9.12
C ALA A 44 -9.93 10.55 -10.43
N GLY A 45 -9.63 9.84 -11.52
CA GLY A 45 -9.78 10.38 -12.87
C GLY A 45 -11.26 10.54 -13.25
N GLU A 46 -11.54 11.35 -14.27
CA GLU A 46 -12.89 11.43 -14.84
C GLU A 46 -13.28 10.06 -15.43
N ALA A 47 -14.56 9.71 -15.39
CA ALA A 47 -15.01 8.43 -15.95
C ALA A 47 -14.64 8.32 -17.44
N GLY A 48 -14.01 7.21 -17.83
CA GLY A 48 -13.52 7.00 -19.19
C GLY A 48 -12.14 7.61 -19.49
N THR A 49 -11.49 8.28 -18.53
CA THR A 49 -10.08 8.68 -18.67
C THR A 49 -9.15 7.55 -18.27
N VAL A 50 -7.90 7.63 -18.70
CA VAL A 50 -6.84 6.69 -18.31
C VAL A 50 -6.80 6.53 -16.79
N GLY A 51 -6.75 5.29 -16.31
CA GLY A 51 -6.76 4.95 -14.89
C GLY A 51 -8.15 4.86 -14.22
N ALA A 52 -9.22 5.26 -14.91
CA ALA A 52 -10.59 5.05 -14.44
C ALA A 52 -11.08 3.63 -14.79
N PRO A 53 -12.14 3.13 -14.10
CA PRO A 53 -12.78 1.89 -14.50
C PRO A 53 -13.22 1.93 -15.97
N ALA A 54 -13.00 0.85 -16.70
CA ALA A 54 -13.45 0.74 -18.08
C ALA A 54 -14.98 0.82 -18.16
N ALA A 55 -15.49 1.68 -19.04
CA ALA A 55 -16.89 1.71 -19.40
C ALA A 55 -17.20 0.61 -20.43
N GLY A 56 -18.47 0.20 -20.55
CA GLY A 56 -18.87 -0.91 -21.43
C GLY A 56 -18.61 -0.68 -22.93
N ASP A 57 -18.32 0.55 -23.34
CA ASP A 57 -17.95 0.95 -24.69
C ASP A 57 -16.42 1.13 -24.89
N THR A 58 -15.61 0.90 -23.85
CA THR A 58 -14.15 0.97 -23.95
C THR A 58 -13.65 -0.17 -24.83
N PHE A 59 -12.81 0.15 -25.83
CA PHE A 59 -12.25 -0.85 -26.72
C PHE A 59 -11.40 -1.87 -25.94
N ARG A 60 -11.72 -3.16 -26.09
CA ARG A 60 -10.97 -4.26 -25.45
C ARG A 60 -9.88 -4.74 -26.40
N ALA A 61 -8.64 -4.49 -26.03
CA ALA A 61 -7.48 -4.98 -26.77
C ALA A 61 -7.07 -6.36 -26.25
N SER A 62 -6.68 -7.26 -27.15
CA SER A 62 -6.07 -8.56 -26.87
C SER A 62 -4.60 -8.60 -27.31
N THR A 63 -4.21 -7.74 -28.25
CA THR A 63 -2.84 -7.69 -28.81
C THR A 63 -2.19 -6.32 -28.68
N LEU A 64 -0.86 -6.27 -28.77
CA LEU A 64 -0.12 -5.01 -28.73
C LEU A 64 -0.46 -4.10 -29.93
N ASP A 65 -0.65 -4.68 -31.11
CA ASP A 65 -0.98 -3.91 -32.31
C ASP A 65 -2.33 -3.20 -32.14
N GLU A 66 -3.33 -3.86 -31.58
CA GLU A 66 -4.62 -3.25 -31.23
C GLU A 66 -4.45 -2.13 -30.19
N MET A 67 -3.59 -2.29 -29.19
CA MET A 67 -3.29 -1.23 -28.21
C MET A 67 -2.59 -0.02 -28.84
N LEU A 68 -1.80 -0.23 -29.90
CA LEU A 68 -1.09 0.84 -30.61
C LEU A 68 -2.01 1.58 -31.59
N GLU A 69 -2.94 0.86 -32.22
CA GLU A 69 -3.93 1.44 -33.13
C GLU A 69 -5.00 2.26 -32.40
N HIS A 70 -5.31 1.88 -31.16
CA HIS A 70 -6.32 2.53 -30.33
C HIS A 70 -5.68 3.42 -29.25
N GLY A 71 -5.95 4.72 -29.27
CA GLY A 71 -5.37 5.66 -28.29
C GLY A 71 -5.70 5.33 -26.82
N THR A 72 -6.86 4.73 -26.57
CA THR A 72 -7.31 4.25 -25.25
C THR A 72 -7.97 2.89 -25.38
N PHE A 73 -7.71 2.00 -24.42
CA PHE A 73 -8.22 0.63 -24.44
C PHE A 73 -8.42 0.09 -23.02
N THR A 74 -9.04 -1.06 -22.89
CA THR A 74 -9.02 -1.91 -21.70
C THR A 74 -8.48 -3.28 -22.09
N PHE A 75 -8.04 -4.06 -21.11
CA PHE A 75 -7.58 -5.41 -21.29
C PHE A 75 -8.31 -6.29 -20.28
N GLY A 76 -8.80 -7.44 -20.73
CA GLY A 76 -9.49 -8.39 -19.86
C GLY A 76 -8.76 -9.71 -19.80
N GLY A 77 -8.80 -10.38 -18.66
CA GLY A 77 -8.16 -11.66 -18.47
C GLY A 77 -8.42 -12.26 -17.09
N ASP A 78 -7.87 -13.44 -16.86
CA ASP A 78 -7.94 -14.10 -15.56
C ASP A 78 -7.16 -13.29 -14.50
N LEU A 79 -7.84 -12.93 -13.41
CA LEU A 79 -7.29 -12.16 -12.30
C LEU A 79 -5.96 -12.72 -11.78
N TYR A 80 -5.86 -14.04 -11.61
CA TYR A 80 -4.65 -14.66 -11.08
C TYR A 80 -3.52 -14.60 -12.10
N VAL A 81 -3.80 -14.77 -13.38
CA VAL A 81 -2.77 -14.64 -14.42
C VAL A 81 -2.26 -13.20 -14.48
N VAL A 82 -3.18 -12.24 -14.59
CA VAL A 82 -2.84 -10.82 -14.75
C VAL A 82 -2.11 -10.27 -13.53
N LEU A 83 -2.57 -10.58 -12.30
CA LEU A 83 -1.96 -10.05 -11.08
C LEU A 83 -0.68 -10.79 -10.65
N ASN A 84 -0.47 -12.04 -11.07
CA ASN A 84 0.67 -12.84 -10.63
C ASN A 84 1.92 -12.70 -11.51
N ASN A 85 1.83 -11.97 -12.63
CA ASN A 85 2.99 -11.68 -13.47
C ASN A 85 4.06 -10.84 -12.73
N GLY A 86 3.62 -10.08 -11.72
CA GLY A 86 4.49 -9.37 -10.80
C GLY A 86 5.31 -8.27 -11.46
N GLY A 87 6.20 -7.66 -10.68
CA GLY A 87 7.13 -6.65 -11.16
C GLY A 87 7.81 -5.87 -10.03
N PRO A 88 8.79 -5.04 -10.37
CA PRO A 88 9.57 -4.30 -9.40
C PRO A 88 8.81 -3.11 -8.82
N PHE A 89 9.27 -2.64 -7.66
CA PHE A 89 8.93 -1.33 -7.14
C PHE A 89 9.99 -0.33 -7.59
N TYR A 90 9.61 0.69 -8.36
CA TYR A 90 10.52 1.69 -8.92
C TYR A 90 9.99 3.10 -8.69
N LYS A 91 10.84 3.99 -8.13
CA LYS A 91 10.49 5.38 -7.77
C LYS A 91 9.16 5.49 -7.00
N SER A 92 8.99 4.63 -5.99
CA SER A 92 7.81 4.59 -5.14
C SER A 92 6.50 4.20 -5.83
N ARG A 93 6.58 3.60 -7.02
CA ARG A 93 5.44 3.07 -7.76
C ARG A 93 5.61 1.59 -8.01
N ARG A 94 4.50 0.87 -7.96
CA ARG A 94 4.44 -0.54 -8.34
C ARG A 94 4.35 -0.62 -9.87
N TRP A 95 5.20 -1.45 -10.44
CA TRP A 95 5.18 -1.78 -11.86
C TRP A 95 4.87 -3.26 -12.01
N GLU A 96 4.16 -3.61 -13.06
CA GLU A 96 3.70 -4.98 -13.32
C GLU A 96 3.99 -5.35 -14.77
N ALA A 97 4.30 -6.62 -15.01
CA ALA A 97 4.45 -7.15 -16.36
C ALA A 97 3.06 -7.55 -16.88
N LEU A 98 2.51 -6.78 -17.79
CA LEU A 98 1.29 -7.17 -18.49
C LEU A 98 1.67 -8.18 -19.58
N GLU A 99 1.16 -9.40 -19.47
CA GLU A 99 1.32 -10.44 -20.46
C GLU A 99 0.08 -10.48 -21.34
N LEU A 100 0.28 -10.24 -22.64
CA LEU A 100 -0.77 -10.27 -23.65
C LEU A 100 -0.97 -11.69 -24.18
N GLU A 101 -2.06 -11.92 -24.92
CA GLU A 101 -2.40 -13.26 -25.46
C GLU A 101 -1.34 -13.82 -26.41
N ASP A 102 -0.58 -12.94 -27.09
CA ASP A 102 0.54 -13.31 -27.96
C ASP A 102 1.83 -13.66 -27.21
N GLY A 103 1.82 -13.59 -25.86
CA GLY A 103 2.97 -13.80 -24.99
C GLY A 103 3.90 -12.59 -24.86
N SER A 104 3.54 -11.44 -25.46
CA SER A 104 4.27 -10.19 -25.27
C SER A 104 4.15 -9.72 -23.82
N ARG A 105 5.29 -9.40 -23.20
CA ARG A 105 5.35 -8.91 -21.82
C ARG A 105 5.79 -7.45 -21.81
N ILE A 106 4.92 -6.59 -21.31
CA ILE A 106 5.08 -5.14 -21.39
C ILE A 106 4.97 -4.55 -19.98
N ALA A 107 5.81 -3.56 -19.67
CA ALA A 107 5.71 -2.87 -18.40
C ALA A 107 4.39 -2.09 -18.34
N ALA A 108 3.66 -2.26 -17.24
CA ALA A 108 2.39 -1.60 -16.98
C ALA A 108 2.36 -0.96 -15.60
N ARG A 109 1.62 0.14 -15.49
CA ARG A 109 1.19 0.74 -14.23
C ARG A 109 -0.32 0.62 -14.16
N ILE A 110 -0.85 -0.11 -13.19
CA ILE A 110 -2.26 -0.47 -13.11
C ILE A 110 -2.88 0.13 -11.85
N ASN A 111 -4.01 0.82 -12.00
CA ASN A 111 -4.85 1.21 -10.88
C ASN A 111 -5.73 0.03 -10.41
N HIS A 112 -5.28 -0.68 -9.39
CA HIS A 112 -5.97 -1.88 -8.89
C HIS A 112 -7.37 -1.61 -8.34
N ASP A 113 -7.65 -0.39 -7.85
CA ASP A 113 -8.99 -0.05 -7.33
C ASP A 113 -10.03 0.18 -8.45
N ALA A 114 -9.56 0.38 -9.68
CA ALA A 114 -10.41 0.56 -10.85
C ALA A 114 -10.67 -0.74 -11.62
N ILE A 115 -10.12 -1.88 -11.17
CA ILE A 115 -10.39 -3.20 -11.72
C ILE A 115 -11.86 -3.57 -11.45
N ARG A 116 -12.51 -4.18 -12.44
CA ARG A 116 -13.90 -4.64 -12.37
C ARG A 116 -14.01 -6.09 -12.79
N ASP A 117 -15.04 -6.78 -12.30
CA ASP A 117 -15.36 -8.12 -12.79
C ASP A 117 -15.92 -8.04 -14.22
N ASP A 118 -15.46 -8.95 -15.07
CA ASP A 118 -15.82 -9.05 -16.49
C ASP A 118 -16.99 -10.03 -16.70
N GLY A 119 -18.17 -9.70 -16.16
CA GLY A 119 -19.41 -10.43 -16.43
C GLY A 119 -20.23 -10.85 -15.20
N GLU A 120 -21.20 -11.74 -15.44
CA GLU A 120 -22.12 -12.25 -14.41
C GLU A 120 -21.35 -13.03 -13.33
N PRO A 121 -21.67 -12.85 -12.03
CA PRO A 121 -20.99 -13.51 -10.92
C PRO A 121 -21.22 -15.03 -10.95
N GLY A 122 -20.37 -15.74 -11.69
CA GLY A 122 -20.24 -17.18 -11.61
C GLY A 122 -19.39 -17.55 -10.41
N LEU A 123 -19.72 -18.64 -9.71
CA LEU A 123 -19.04 -19.11 -8.50
C LEU A 123 -17.51 -19.34 -8.64
N TYR A 124 -16.98 -19.28 -9.87
CA TYR A 124 -15.60 -19.60 -10.24
C TYR A 124 -15.02 -18.73 -11.37
N SER A 125 -15.73 -17.72 -11.89
CA SER A 125 -15.12 -16.81 -12.87
C SER A 125 -14.36 -15.72 -12.11
N HIS A 126 -13.08 -15.60 -12.42
CA HIS A 126 -12.20 -14.53 -11.96
C HIS A 126 -11.77 -13.66 -13.14
N ASP A 127 -12.61 -13.59 -14.18
CA ASP A 127 -12.36 -12.73 -15.32
C ASP A 127 -12.52 -11.28 -14.86
N ILE A 128 -11.50 -10.47 -15.09
CA ILE A 128 -11.49 -9.05 -14.75
C ILE A 128 -11.26 -8.19 -15.97
N LEU A 129 -11.78 -6.98 -15.91
CA LEU A 129 -11.46 -5.86 -16.78
C LEU A 129 -10.49 -4.93 -16.05
N LEU A 130 -9.36 -4.68 -16.69
CA LEU A 130 -8.40 -3.68 -16.26
C LEU A 130 -8.93 -2.26 -16.50
N PRO A 131 -8.39 -1.25 -15.79
CA PRO A 131 -8.74 0.15 -16.01
C PRO A 131 -8.47 0.59 -17.45
N VAL A 132 -9.04 1.73 -17.84
CA VAL A 132 -8.73 2.36 -19.13
C VAL A 132 -7.22 2.66 -19.17
N GLY A 133 -6.55 2.14 -20.20
CA GLY A 133 -5.13 2.26 -20.44
C GLY A 133 -4.81 3.07 -21.68
N THR A 134 -3.57 3.51 -21.77
CA THR A 134 -2.97 4.09 -22.98
C THR A 134 -1.50 3.67 -23.11
N ILE A 135 -0.96 3.70 -24.32
CA ILE A 135 0.46 3.47 -24.56
C ILE A 135 1.23 4.77 -24.34
N VAL A 136 2.29 4.69 -23.54
CA VAL A 136 3.28 5.76 -23.41
C VAL A 136 4.58 5.28 -24.04
N HIS A 137 4.96 5.93 -25.14
CA HIS A 137 6.22 5.66 -25.83
C HIS A 137 7.41 6.27 -25.08
N GLY A 138 8.49 5.51 -25.00
CA GLY A 138 9.74 5.94 -24.38
C GLY A 138 10.53 4.77 -23.84
N GLU A 139 11.86 4.85 -23.97
CA GLU A 139 12.77 3.86 -23.39
C GLU A 139 12.62 3.79 -21.88
N LEU A 140 12.40 2.59 -21.37
CA LEU A 140 12.35 2.30 -19.95
C LEU A 140 13.75 2.46 -19.34
N PRO A 141 13.87 3.02 -18.12
CA PRO A 141 15.16 3.08 -17.43
C PRO A 141 15.76 1.69 -17.26
N ALA A 142 17.08 1.55 -17.47
CA ALA A 142 17.77 0.26 -17.36
C ALA A 142 17.53 -0.42 -16.00
N GLU A 143 17.55 0.34 -14.90
CA GLU A 143 17.26 -0.15 -13.54
C GLU A 143 15.85 -0.78 -13.43
N LEU A 144 14.87 -0.21 -14.13
CA LEU A 144 13.51 -0.73 -14.16
C LEU A 144 13.45 -2.04 -14.96
N VAL A 145 14.08 -2.08 -16.12
CA VAL A 145 14.17 -3.29 -16.97
C VAL A 145 14.88 -4.42 -16.23
N GLU A 146 16.01 -4.15 -15.56
CA GLU A 146 16.70 -5.12 -14.70
C GLU A 146 15.82 -5.61 -13.55
N GLY A 147 15.03 -4.72 -12.97
CA GLY A 147 14.06 -5.05 -11.91
C GLY A 147 13.00 -6.08 -12.35
N PHE A 148 12.71 -6.19 -13.65
CA PHE A 148 11.79 -7.19 -14.20
C PHE A 148 12.42 -8.57 -14.43
N ALA A 149 13.75 -8.68 -14.43
CA ALA A 149 14.43 -9.95 -14.71
C ALA A 149 14.01 -11.12 -13.78
N PRO A 150 13.83 -10.92 -12.44
CA PRO A 150 13.34 -11.98 -11.55
C PRO A 150 11.91 -12.44 -11.85
N TYR A 151 11.13 -11.62 -12.57
CA TYR A 151 9.73 -11.87 -12.90
C TYR A 151 9.56 -12.37 -14.34
N GLY A 152 10.63 -12.83 -14.98
CA GLY A 152 10.64 -13.33 -16.36
C GLY A 152 10.94 -12.27 -17.44
N GLY A 153 11.26 -11.04 -17.04
CA GLY A 153 11.67 -9.97 -17.97
C GLY A 153 10.54 -9.40 -18.83
N LEU A 154 10.91 -8.45 -19.68
CA LEU A 154 10.01 -7.79 -20.62
C LEU A 154 10.40 -8.14 -22.06
N THR A 155 9.39 -8.26 -22.93
CA THR A 155 9.57 -8.44 -24.38
C THR A 155 9.78 -7.10 -25.08
N ARG A 156 9.22 -6.01 -24.52
CA ARG A 156 9.32 -4.64 -25.03
C ARG A 156 9.78 -3.69 -23.91
N THR A 157 10.71 -2.81 -24.24
CA THR A 157 11.30 -1.83 -23.31
C THR A 157 11.26 -0.40 -23.83
N ASP A 158 10.72 -0.19 -25.04
CA ASP A 158 10.60 1.10 -25.73
C ASP A 158 9.24 1.77 -25.52
N LEU A 159 8.35 1.13 -24.74
CA LEU A 159 7.03 1.62 -24.38
C LEU A 159 6.56 1.04 -23.05
N MET A 160 5.53 1.65 -22.48
CA MET A 160 4.77 1.11 -21.35
C MET A 160 3.26 1.28 -21.55
N VAL A 161 2.49 0.52 -20.79
CA VAL A 161 1.05 0.69 -20.62
C VAL A 161 0.79 1.53 -19.36
N ASP A 162 0.20 2.71 -19.50
CA ASP A 162 -0.29 3.48 -18.35
C ASP A 162 -1.80 3.24 -18.20
N MET A 163 -2.17 2.50 -17.16
CA MET A 163 -3.53 2.26 -16.67
C MET A 163 -3.70 2.82 -15.24
N GLU A 164 -2.80 3.70 -14.81
CA GLU A 164 -2.89 4.43 -13.55
C GLU A 164 -3.32 5.89 -13.81
N GLY A 165 -3.03 6.45 -14.99
CA GLY A 165 -3.52 7.76 -15.43
C GLY A 165 -2.87 8.94 -14.70
N GLY A 166 -1.74 8.71 -14.04
CA GLY A 166 -1.08 9.71 -13.18
C GLY A 166 -1.74 9.87 -11.81
N HIS A 167 -2.81 9.12 -11.55
CA HIS A 167 -3.46 9.01 -10.26
C HIS A 167 -2.70 7.98 -9.44
N ALA A 168 -1.68 8.41 -8.69
CA ALA A 168 -1.02 7.53 -7.73
C ALA A 168 -1.97 7.29 -6.55
N VAL A 169 -2.95 6.41 -6.76
CA VAL A 169 -3.85 5.89 -5.74
C VAL A 169 -3.15 4.69 -5.13
N TYR A 170 -2.65 4.85 -3.91
CA TYR A 170 -2.27 3.71 -3.10
C TYR A 170 -3.54 2.89 -2.86
N GLY A 171 -3.53 1.64 -3.29
CA GLY A 171 -4.64 0.72 -3.00
C GLY A 171 -4.93 0.66 -1.51
N TYR A 172 -6.18 0.34 -1.18
CA TYR A 172 -6.73 0.38 0.18
C TYR A 172 -5.79 -0.20 1.24
N ASP A 173 -5.34 -1.43 1.04
CA ASP A 173 -4.46 -2.13 1.99
C ASP A 173 -3.06 -1.51 2.08
N THR A 174 -2.56 -0.98 0.97
CA THR A 174 -1.24 -0.33 0.91
C THR A 174 -1.27 0.97 1.70
N LEU A 175 -2.26 1.83 1.44
CA LEU A 175 -2.42 3.08 2.19
C LEU A 175 -2.71 2.79 3.68
N ASN A 176 -3.51 1.76 3.96
CA ASN A 176 -3.79 1.33 5.33
C ASN A 176 -2.49 0.95 6.04
N GLY A 177 -1.65 0.12 5.42
CA GLY A 177 -0.36 -0.29 5.97
C GLY A 177 0.56 0.90 6.26
N TYR A 178 0.65 1.86 5.34
CA TYR A 178 1.47 3.07 5.53
C TYR A 178 1.02 3.94 6.71
N ILE A 179 -0.27 3.95 7.04
CA ILE A 179 -0.81 4.76 8.15
C ILE A 179 -0.83 3.97 9.46
N VAL A 180 -1.32 2.74 9.41
CA VAL A 180 -1.60 1.92 10.60
C VAL A 180 -0.32 1.44 11.27
N VAL A 181 0.71 1.05 10.52
CA VAL A 181 1.97 0.54 11.11
C VAL A 181 2.68 1.62 11.96
N PRO A 182 2.91 2.84 11.46
CA PRO A 182 3.44 3.92 12.29
C PRO A 182 2.53 4.27 13.48
N MET A 183 1.21 4.30 13.26
CA MET A 183 0.23 4.57 14.31
C MET A 183 0.32 3.55 15.45
N GLN A 184 0.41 2.25 15.14
CA GLN A 184 0.59 1.18 16.11
C GLN A 184 1.83 1.41 16.98
N LEU A 185 2.96 1.77 16.36
CA LEU A 185 4.20 2.03 17.08
C LEU A 185 4.06 3.23 18.05
N VAL A 186 3.48 4.34 17.57
CA VAL A 186 3.26 5.55 18.37
C VAL A 186 2.31 5.26 19.54
N LEU A 187 1.20 4.55 19.30
CA LEU A 187 0.24 4.19 20.34
C LEU A 187 0.87 3.24 21.36
N LEU A 188 1.56 2.19 20.91
CA LEU A 188 2.19 1.21 21.80
C LEU A 188 3.23 1.88 22.71
N VAL A 189 4.14 2.67 22.15
CA VAL A 189 5.17 3.37 22.93
C VAL A 189 4.55 4.44 23.82
N GLY A 190 3.61 5.23 23.29
CA GLY A 190 2.93 6.29 24.03
C GLY A 190 2.18 5.78 25.25
N PHE A 191 1.37 4.73 25.10
CA PHE A 191 0.65 4.12 26.21
C PHE A 191 1.58 3.37 27.17
N ALA A 192 2.63 2.71 26.68
CA ALA A 192 3.61 2.06 27.57
C ALA A 192 4.31 3.09 28.46
N LEU A 193 4.70 4.25 27.92
CA LEU A 193 5.27 5.34 28.71
C LEU A 193 4.26 5.92 29.72
N LEU A 194 2.98 6.04 29.32
CA LEU A 194 1.91 6.49 30.20
C LEU A 194 1.72 5.51 31.38
N PHE A 195 1.60 4.22 31.11
CA PHE A 195 1.45 3.19 32.15
C PHE A 195 2.65 3.11 33.07
N HIS A 196 3.86 3.20 32.51
CA HIS A 196 5.06 3.24 33.31
C HIS A 196 5.05 4.45 34.25
N ARG A 197 4.68 5.64 33.74
CA ARG A 197 4.57 6.86 34.54
C ARG A 197 3.52 6.75 35.65
N ILE A 198 2.40 6.10 35.38
CA ILE A 198 1.36 5.81 36.39
C ILE A 198 1.93 4.87 37.46
N GLY A 199 2.60 3.78 37.07
CA GLY A 199 3.23 2.86 38.00
C GLY A 199 4.32 3.50 38.86
N VAL A 200 5.12 4.43 38.31
CA VAL A 200 6.07 5.23 39.10
C VAL A 200 5.36 6.11 40.12
N LYS A 201 4.26 6.79 39.74
CA LYS A 201 3.46 7.61 40.67
C LYS A 201 2.83 6.77 41.78
N MET A 202 2.46 5.52 41.49
CA MET A 202 1.92 4.57 42.47
C MET A 202 3.00 3.87 43.31
N GLY A 203 4.29 4.12 43.05
CA GLY A 203 5.40 3.46 43.75
C GLY A 203 5.67 2.02 43.32
N LEU A 204 5.01 1.54 42.27
CA LEU A 204 5.15 0.17 41.74
C LEU A 204 6.41 0.01 40.88
N PHE A 205 6.84 1.07 40.19
CA PHE A 205 7.99 1.01 39.27
C PHE A 205 9.09 2.02 39.61
N PRO A 206 10.37 1.69 39.34
CA PRO A 206 11.45 2.66 39.42
C PRO A 206 11.41 3.61 38.21
N PRO A 207 11.70 4.91 38.38
CA PRO A 207 11.71 5.86 37.27
C PRO A 207 12.72 5.45 36.18
N ILE A 208 12.35 5.66 34.91
CA ILE A 208 13.22 5.40 33.75
C ILE A 208 14.45 6.30 33.76
N LEU A 209 14.27 7.58 34.10
CA LEU A 209 15.36 8.54 34.25
C LEU A 209 15.68 8.72 35.75
N PRO A 210 16.96 8.66 36.15
CA PRO A 210 17.33 8.96 37.53
C PRO A 210 16.92 10.39 37.85
N ARG A 211 16.18 10.59 38.95
CA ARG A 211 15.93 11.94 39.47
C ARG A 211 17.30 12.53 39.82
N ARG A 212 17.66 13.69 39.24
CA ARG A 212 18.74 14.51 39.80
C ARG A 212 18.40 14.73 41.28
N ALA A 213 19.29 14.30 42.17
CA ALA A 213 19.18 14.61 43.58
C ALA A 213 19.02 16.13 43.69
N ARG A 214 17.94 16.61 44.32
CA ARG A 214 17.96 17.96 44.84
C ARG A 214 19.04 17.94 45.90
N GLU A 215 20.13 18.68 45.68
CA GLU A 215 21.06 18.99 46.74
C GLU A 215 20.23 19.51 47.91
N LYS A 216 20.26 18.76 49.00
CA LYS A 216 19.81 19.29 50.28
C LYS A 216 20.79 20.41 50.61
N THR A 217 20.39 21.64 50.38
CA THR A 217 21.03 22.78 51.05
C THR A 217 20.62 22.68 52.53
N GLU A 218 21.27 21.77 53.25
CA GLU A 218 21.42 21.88 54.71
C GLU A 218 22.39 23.04 54.94
N ALA A 219 21.85 24.26 54.96
CA ALA A 219 22.48 25.36 55.68
C ALA A 219 21.99 25.25 57.12
N ALA A 220 22.75 24.52 57.93
CA ALA A 220 22.77 24.67 59.37
C ALA A 220 23.70 25.84 59.70
N GLU A 221 23.12 26.93 60.22
CA GLU A 221 23.58 27.78 61.33
C GLU A 221 22.74 29.08 61.38
#